data_AF-A0A3M0A1Z1-F1
#
_entry.id   AF-A0A3M0A1Z1-F1
#
_cell.length_a   1.000
_cell.length_b   1.000
_cell.length_c   1.000
_cell.angle_alpha   90.00
_cell.angle_beta   90.00
_cell.angle_gamma   90.00
#
_symmetry.space_group_name_H-M   'P 1'
#
loop_
_entity.id
_entity.type
_entity.pdbx_description
1 polymer ?
#
loop_
_entity_poly.entity_id
_entity_poly.type
_entity_poly.pdbx_seq_one_letter_code
_entity_poly.pdbx_strand_id
1 'polypeptide(L)'
;MKKGKFLLLGGLSAAVLPMVPLTISCGNGEQKKPEKSFEDLTAAEKLTFVTEKFNKLDEADKKKFLSNSKALKELLNQDEVHTLIDELNKDAAQFGSIVWYIKSAESLIGKEQAFATAKKAFDALKANVKAQAVFDFNQDFNTAQKVDNPTKTIPVIFMDIDETVLQNDYTEAFGMLNGGYSGEMKEKNDLKGKRFAVPGAVEFINHVQSNGGLVIYQSDMNQSTAVVQAVKENLKKVGVKFVADFQFWMRGSMPYVAENEMDITDEKTKDMTDDQLKELAKNTKFTTDFSPKPWRTWTNSSAAYRLGKLVYKTDRMQGADANTKGWNFNQVDGKSGDAVKLLTLMKIGDNFNDFFDRLSKDKSLKNNDERTKIYTENEKLRALFTKFDANYLEAKKVGNKYELSEVADRPNAYILIPGNSEYGGWLDYYGYKTTFKNLYEELKAILADPKYEKGPER
;
A
#
# COMPACT_ATOMS: atom_id res chain seq x y z
N MET A 1 -60.98 -28.20 37.16
CA MET A 1 -59.66 -27.97 37.81
C MET A 1 -58.75 -29.11 37.36
N LYS A 2 -57.56 -28.99 36.78
CA LYS A 2 -56.58 -27.92 36.58
C LYS A 2 -56.07 -27.95 35.12
N LYS A 3 -55.71 -26.78 34.62
CA LYS A 3 -55.02 -26.51 33.35
C LYS A 3 -53.50 -26.82 33.45
N GLY A 4 -52.86 -27.00 32.30
CA GLY A 4 -51.43 -26.74 32.06
C GLY A 4 -50.68 -27.95 31.49
N LYS A 5 -49.83 -27.87 30.46
CA LYS A 5 -49.27 -26.75 29.69
C LYS A 5 -48.99 -27.27 28.27
N PHE A 6 -49.54 -26.62 27.26
CA PHE A 6 -49.06 -26.70 25.88
C PHE A 6 -47.84 -25.77 25.79
N LEU A 7 -46.67 -26.32 25.49
CA LEU A 7 -45.45 -25.54 25.29
C LEU A 7 -45.49 -24.95 23.88
N LEU A 8 -45.62 -23.62 23.83
CA LEU A 8 -45.51 -22.80 22.63
C LEU A 8 -44.11 -22.93 22.02
N LEU A 9 -44.01 -23.58 20.86
CA LEU A 9 -43.01 -23.26 19.84
C LEU A 9 -43.48 -21.99 19.10
N GLY A 10 -43.48 -20.87 19.80
CA GLY A 10 -43.77 -19.54 19.26
C GLY A 10 -42.48 -18.75 19.16
N GLY A 11 -41.90 -18.68 17.96
CA GLY A 11 -40.66 -17.94 17.75
C GLY A 11 -39.95 -18.14 16.41
N LEU A 12 -40.63 -18.66 15.39
CA LEU A 12 -40.23 -18.48 13.99
C LEU A 12 -41.17 -17.42 13.42
N SER A 13 -40.68 -16.19 13.30
CA SER A 13 -41.39 -15.14 12.58
C SER A 13 -41.78 -15.66 11.20
N ALA A 14 -43.02 -15.39 10.79
CA ALA A 14 -43.64 -15.75 9.50
C ALA A 14 -42.94 -15.18 8.24
N ALA A 15 -41.64 -14.90 8.33
CA ALA A 15 -40.73 -14.51 7.26
C ALA A 15 -40.06 -15.70 6.57
N VAL A 16 -40.09 -16.89 7.16
CA VAL A 16 -39.69 -18.13 6.50
C VAL A 16 -40.99 -18.88 6.26
N LEU A 17 -41.60 -18.67 5.10
CA LEU A 17 -42.63 -19.57 4.60
C LEU A 17 -42.11 -21.02 4.71
N PRO A 18 -42.98 -22.02 4.95
CA PRO A 18 -42.59 -23.40 4.74
C PRO A 18 -42.06 -23.47 3.31
N MET A 19 -40.79 -23.83 3.17
CA MET A 19 -40.19 -24.09 1.86
C MET A 19 -40.99 -25.26 1.27
N VAL A 20 -41.99 -24.91 0.47
CA VAL A 20 -42.75 -25.88 -0.31
C VAL A 20 -41.72 -26.60 -1.20
N PRO A 21 -41.73 -27.94 -1.27
CA PRO A 21 -40.89 -28.67 -2.21
C PRO A 21 -41.28 -28.19 -3.61
N LEU A 22 -40.40 -27.40 -4.23
CA LEU A 22 -40.56 -26.95 -5.60
C LEU A 22 -39.81 -27.94 -6.48
N THR A 23 -40.60 -28.71 -7.21
CA THR A 23 -40.22 -29.70 -8.21
C THR A 23 -39.17 -29.15 -9.18
N ILE A 24 -37.97 -29.74 -9.19
CA ILE A 24 -37.03 -29.61 -10.31
C ILE A 24 -37.46 -30.65 -11.35
N SER A 25 -38.28 -30.22 -12.32
CA SER A 25 -38.61 -31.03 -13.48
C SER A 25 -37.54 -30.81 -14.56
N CYS A 26 -36.47 -31.60 -14.51
CA CYS A 26 -35.65 -31.87 -15.69
C CYS A 26 -36.25 -33.08 -16.44
N GLY A 27 -36.51 -32.89 -17.73
CA GLY A 27 -37.32 -33.79 -18.54
C GLY A 27 -36.70 -35.16 -18.83
N ASN A 28 -37.64 -36.09 -19.05
CA ASN A 28 -37.61 -37.33 -19.82
C ASN A 28 -36.73 -38.48 -19.34
N GLY A 29 -37.36 -39.37 -18.55
CA GLY A 29 -37.26 -40.81 -18.81
C GLY A 29 -36.62 -41.69 -17.73
N GLU A 30 -36.07 -41.13 -16.65
CA GLU A 30 -35.49 -41.93 -15.57
C GLU A 30 -36.38 -41.96 -14.33
N GLN A 31 -36.47 -43.13 -13.69
CA GLN A 31 -37.20 -43.36 -12.45
C GLN A 31 -36.89 -42.25 -11.44
N LYS A 32 -37.93 -41.52 -11.00
CA LYS A 32 -37.83 -40.47 -9.97
C LYS A 32 -37.14 -41.05 -8.74
N LYS A 33 -35.85 -40.73 -8.55
CA LYS A 33 -35.17 -40.90 -7.27
C LYS A 33 -35.98 -40.15 -6.21
N PRO A 34 -36.12 -40.70 -4.98
CA PRO A 34 -36.83 -40.02 -3.91
C PRO A 34 -36.20 -38.64 -3.68
N GLU A 35 -37.04 -37.61 -3.67
CA GLU A 35 -36.61 -36.24 -3.38
C GLU A 35 -36.00 -36.20 -1.98
N LYS A 36 -34.76 -35.73 -1.90
CA LYS A 36 -34.10 -35.46 -0.63
C LYS A 36 -34.81 -34.28 0.04
N SER A 37 -35.16 -34.42 1.31
CA SER A 37 -35.54 -33.25 2.12
C SER A 37 -34.34 -32.31 2.23
N PHE A 38 -34.56 -31.03 2.58
CA PHE A 38 -33.44 -30.10 2.75
C PHE A 38 -32.45 -30.65 3.78
N GLU A 39 -32.95 -31.32 4.82
CA GLU A 39 -32.15 -31.97 5.85
C GLU A 39 -31.24 -33.07 5.27
N ASP A 40 -31.71 -33.81 4.26
CA ASP A 40 -31.00 -34.93 3.61
C ASP A 40 -29.99 -34.48 2.53
N LEU A 41 -29.92 -33.19 2.23
CA LEU A 41 -28.95 -32.63 1.29
C LEU A 41 -27.54 -32.60 1.92
N THR A 42 -26.53 -32.91 1.09
CA THR A 42 -25.13 -32.64 1.41
C THR A 42 -24.88 -31.14 1.52
N ALA A 43 -23.78 -30.73 2.15
CA ALA A 43 -23.40 -29.32 2.28
C ALA A 43 -23.38 -28.59 0.91
N ALA A 44 -22.77 -29.19 -0.12
CA ALA A 44 -22.75 -28.62 -1.47
C ALA A 44 -24.14 -28.51 -2.11
N GLU A 45 -25.01 -29.49 -1.89
CA GLU A 45 -26.41 -29.45 -2.37
C GLU A 45 -27.23 -28.37 -1.62
N LYS A 46 -27.00 -28.21 -0.30
CA LYS A 46 -27.63 -27.15 0.51
C LYS A 46 -27.21 -25.77 0.05
N LEU A 47 -25.92 -25.56 -0.19
CA LEU A 47 -25.40 -24.30 -0.71
C LEU A 47 -26.01 -23.97 -2.08
N THR A 48 -26.04 -24.94 -3.00
CA THR A 48 -26.66 -24.77 -4.33
C THR A 48 -28.13 -24.40 -4.20
N PHE A 49 -28.87 -25.11 -3.36
CA PHE A 49 -30.28 -24.84 -3.10
C PHE A 49 -30.51 -23.44 -2.52
N VAL A 50 -29.72 -23.05 -1.50
CA VAL A 50 -29.79 -21.71 -0.90
C VAL A 50 -29.48 -20.64 -1.93
N THR A 51 -28.43 -20.80 -2.74
CA THR A 51 -28.05 -19.85 -3.81
C THR A 51 -29.16 -19.70 -4.85
N GLU A 52 -29.74 -20.81 -5.33
CA GLU A 52 -30.85 -20.76 -6.28
C GLU A 52 -32.10 -20.08 -5.70
N LYS A 53 -32.43 -20.35 -4.43
CA LYS A 53 -33.57 -19.73 -3.76
C LYS A 53 -33.33 -18.26 -3.49
N PHE A 54 -32.14 -17.90 -3.01
CA PHE A 54 -31.72 -16.53 -2.75
C PHE A 54 -31.77 -15.68 -4.02
N ASN A 55 -31.31 -16.21 -5.16
CA ASN A 55 -31.35 -15.51 -6.45
C ASN A 55 -32.78 -15.24 -6.95
N LYS A 56 -33.76 -16.02 -6.50
CA LYS A 56 -35.19 -15.85 -6.81
C LYS A 56 -35.92 -14.89 -5.88
N LEU A 57 -35.31 -14.48 -4.76
CA LEU A 57 -35.88 -13.49 -3.86
C LEU A 57 -35.80 -12.09 -4.47
N ASP A 58 -36.77 -11.24 -4.16
CA ASP A 58 -36.67 -9.81 -4.45
C ASP A 58 -35.68 -9.12 -3.49
N GLU A 59 -35.34 -7.86 -3.76
CA GLU A 59 -34.37 -7.10 -2.93
C GLU A 59 -34.79 -6.97 -1.45
N ALA A 60 -36.09 -6.88 -1.17
CA ALA A 60 -36.57 -6.74 0.21
C ALA A 60 -36.45 -8.06 0.97
N ASP A 61 -36.81 -9.17 0.33
CA ASP A 61 -36.72 -10.52 0.89
C ASP A 61 -35.27 -11.02 0.96
N LYS A 62 -34.40 -10.66 0.01
CA LYS A 62 -32.95 -10.89 0.12
C LYS A 62 -32.39 -10.20 1.36
N LYS A 63 -32.72 -8.94 1.58
CA LYS A 63 -32.31 -8.19 2.78
C LYS A 63 -32.86 -8.83 4.05
N LYS A 64 -34.11 -9.26 4.04
CA LYS A 64 -34.76 -9.95 5.17
C LYS A 64 -34.08 -11.28 5.49
N PHE A 65 -33.77 -12.08 4.46
CA PHE A 65 -33.04 -13.33 4.57
C PHE A 65 -31.63 -13.10 5.15
N LEU A 66 -30.88 -12.15 4.60
CA LEU A 66 -29.54 -11.78 5.09
C LEU A 66 -29.58 -11.22 6.52
N SER A 67 -30.64 -10.49 6.89
CA SER A 67 -30.80 -9.93 8.24
C SER A 67 -31.15 -10.98 9.31
N ASN A 68 -31.62 -12.16 8.91
CA ASN A 68 -31.93 -13.25 9.84
C ASN A 68 -30.71 -14.14 10.07
N SER A 69 -29.74 -13.62 10.84
CA SER A 69 -28.49 -14.31 11.16
C SER A 69 -28.68 -15.68 11.82
N LYS A 70 -29.82 -15.94 12.48
CA LYS A 70 -30.13 -17.24 13.07
C LYS A 70 -30.47 -18.29 12.00
N ALA A 71 -31.31 -17.94 11.03
CA ALA A 71 -31.64 -18.84 9.92
C ALA A 71 -30.40 -19.17 9.07
N LEU A 72 -29.55 -18.17 8.79
CA LEU A 72 -28.29 -18.41 8.08
C LEU A 72 -27.36 -19.37 8.84
N LYS A 73 -27.23 -19.23 10.17
CA LYS A 73 -26.42 -20.11 11.02
C LYS A 73 -26.98 -21.53 11.17
N GLU A 74 -28.28 -21.72 10.99
CA GLU A 74 -28.93 -23.03 11.00
C GLU A 74 -28.80 -23.75 9.64
N LEU A 75 -28.69 -22.99 8.54
CA LEU A 75 -28.62 -23.52 7.17
C LEU A 75 -27.19 -23.72 6.66
N LEU A 76 -26.26 -22.85 7.09
CA LEU A 76 -24.87 -22.82 6.64
C LEU A 76 -23.94 -23.02 7.83
N ASN A 77 -22.87 -23.78 7.62
CA ASN A 77 -21.77 -23.84 8.58
C ASN A 77 -20.94 -22.52 8.55
N GLN A 78 -20.00 -22.36 9.48
CA GLN A 78 -19.21 -21.13 9.56
C GLN A 78 -18.39 -20.86 8.29
N ASP A 79 -17.73 -21.86 7.71
CA ASP A 79 -16.93 -21.70 6.48
C ASP A 79 -17.80 -21.24 5.28
N GLU A 80 -19.03 -21.77 5.19
CA GLU A 80 -20.01 -21.38 4.18
C GLU A 80 -20.51 -19.94 4.39
N VAL A 81 -20.76 -19.52 5.63
CA VAL A 81 -21.11 -18.12 5.96
C VAL A 81 -19.98 -17.17 5.55
N HIS A 82 -18.73 -17.49 5.87
CA HIS A 82 -17.60 -16.62 5.52
C HIS A 82 -17.34 -16.58 4.01
N THR A 83 -17.57 -17.68 3.29
CA THR A 83 -17.55 -17.69 1.82
C THR A 83 -18.66 -16.80 1.24
N LEU A 84 -19.88 -16.88 1.77
CA LEU A 84 -20.99 -16.01 1.35
C LEU A 84 -20.70 -14.53 1.59
N ILE A 85 -20.09 -14.17 2.74
CA ILE A 85 -19.69 -12.78 3.01
C ILE A 85 -18.66 -12.31 1.97
N ASP A 86 -17.67 -13.12 1.64
CA ASP A 86 -16.65 -12.78 0.63
C ASP A 86 -17.26 -12.57 -0.76
N GLU A 87 -18.22 -13.41 -1.15
CA GLU A 87 -18.95 -13.26 -2.42
C GLU A 87 -19.84 -12.02 -2.47
N LEU A 88 -20.48 -11.66 -1.34
CA LEU A 88 -21.35 -10.48 -1.24
C LEU A 88 -20.55 -9.17 -1.07
N ASN A 89 -19.46 -9.22 -0.31
CA ASN A 89 -18.58 -8.09 0.01
C ASN A 89 -17.20 -8.58 0.43
N LYS A 90 -16.34 -8.87 -0.55
CA LYS A 90 -14.94 -9.26 -0.36
C LYS A 90 -14.12 -8.29 0.51
N ASP A 91 -14.51 -7.02 0.56
CA ASP A 91 -13.80 -5.96 1.29
C ASP A 91 -14.32 -5.78 2.73
N ALA A 92 -15.29 -6.60 3.18
CA ALA A 92 -15.91 -6.49 4.50
C ALA A 92 -14.90 -6.49 5.66
N ALA A 93 -13.76 -7.16 5.51
CA ALA A 93 -12.71 -7.22 6.52
C ALA A 93 -12.00 -5.86 6.75
N GLN A 94 -12.09 -4.94 5.80
CA GLN A 94 -11.32 -3.70 5.77
C GLN A 94 -12.10 -2.47 6.26
N PHE A 95 -13.43 -2.58 6.39
CA PHE A 95 -14.26 -1.46 6.84
C PHE A 95 -13.84 -0.93 8.22
N GLY A 96 -13.62 -1.84 9.16
CA GLY A 96 -13.21 -1.50 10.52
C GLY A 96 -11.83 -0.82 10.56
N SER A 97 -10.90 -1.25 9.72
CA SER A 97 -9.55 -0.68 9.70
C SER A 97 -9.51 0.72 9.10
N ILE A 98 -10.30 1.00 8.07
CA ILE A 98 -10.42 2.34 7.48
C ILE A 98 -11.06 3.31 8.48
N VAL A 99 -12.15 2.89 9.15
CA VAL A 99 -12.77 3.72 10.20
C VAL A 99 -11.78 3.96 11.34
N TRP A 100 -11.05 2.94 11.79
CA TRP A 100 -10.00 3.10 12.80
C TRP A 100 -8.91 4.07 12.35
N TYR A 101 -8.36 3.91 11.13
CA TYR A 101 -7.30 4.77 10.60
C TYR A 101 -7.72 6.25 10.52
N ILE A 102 -8.97 6.52 10.11
CA ILE A 102 -9.48 7.89 9.89
C ILE A 102 -9.98 8.52 11.19
N LYS A 103 -10.64 7.75 12.07
CA LYS A 103 -11.43 8.30 13.18
C LYS A 103 -10.89 8.00 14.58
N SER A 104 -10.00 7.02 14.73
CA SER A 104 -9.50 6.65 16.07
C SER A 104 -8.48 7.67 16.58
N ALA A 105 -8.49 7.90 17.90
CA ALA A 105 -7.45 8.70 18.54
C ALA A 105 -6.11 7.96 18.52
N GLU A 106 -6.13 6.62 18.56
CA GLU A 106 -4.96 5.76 18.54
C GLU A 106 -4.16 5.91 17.24
N SER A 107 -4.84 5.92 16.08
CA SER A 107 -4.18 6.15 14.79
C SER A 107 -3.58 7.56 14.72
N LEU A 108 -4.32 8.58 15.18
CA LEU A 108 -3.84 9.96 15.23
C LEU A 108 -2.57 10.07 16.11
N ILE A 109 -2.63 9.57 17.34
CA ILE A 109 -1.50 9.56 18.28
C ILE A 109 -0.30 8.82 17.68
N GLY A 110 -0.52 7.67 17.03
CA GLY A 110 0.54 6.90 16.39
C GLY A 110 1.24 7.67 15.27
N LYS A 111 0.49 8.40 14.44
CA LYS A 111 1.04 9.25 13.36
C LYS A 111 1.87 10.40 13.95
N GLU A 112 1.35 11.10 14.95
CA GLU A 112 2.06 12.20 15.62
C GLU A 112 3.34 11.73 16.33
N GLN A 113 3.27 10.60 17.04
CA GLN A 113 4.42 9.98 17.69
C GLN A 113 5.50 9.58 16.68
N ALA A 114 5.11 9.02 15.53
CA ALA A 114 6.04 8.63 14.48
C ALA A 114 6.77 9.86 13.92
N PHE A 115 6.08 10.97 13.63
CA PHE A 115 6.73 12.20 13.15
C PHE A 115 7.54 12.92 14.22
N ALA A 116 7.11 12.91 15.48
CA ALA A 116 7.92 13.41 16.59
C ALA A 116 9.23 12.62 16.73
N THR A 117 9.16 11.30 16.52
CA THR A 117 10.34 10.42 16.50
C THR A 117 11.21 10.69 15.28
N ALA A 118 10.61 10.86 14.09
CA ALA A 118 11.33 11.23 12.87
C ALA A 118 12.12 12.52 13.03
N LYS A 119 11.51 13.55 13.64
CA LYS A 119 12.19 14.83 13.92
C LYS A 119 13.40 14.63 14.83
N LYS A 120 13.27 13.86 15.92
CA LYS A 120 14.38 13.53 16.81
C LYS A 120 15.48 12.74 16.11
N ALA A 121 15.11 11.78 15.25
CA ALA A 121 16.05 10.99 14.46
C ALA A 121 16.85 11.87 13.50
N PHE A 122 16.18 12.77 12.78
CA PHE A 122 16.83 13.74 11.90
C PHE A 122 17.81 14.64 12.67
N ASP A 123 17.39 15.20 13.80
CA ASP A 123 18.22 16.08 14.62
C ASP A 123 19.46 15.33 15.17
N ALA A 124 19.29 14.07 15.60
CA ALA A 124 20.39 13.21 16.04
C ALA A 124 21.36 12.86 14.90
N LEU A 125 20.84 12.52 13.72
CA LEU A 125 21.64 12.24 12.53
C LEU A 125 22.42 13.48 12.07
N LYS A 126 21.81 14.66 12.07
CA LYS A 126 22.48 15.93 11.76
C LYS A 126 23.62 16.25 12.75
N ALA A 127 23.46 15.89 14.02
CA ALA A 127 24.49 16.04 15.04
C ALA A 127 25.59 14.96 14.99
N ASN A 128 25.38 13.87 14.26
CA ASN A 128 26.32 12.75 14.19
C ASN A 128 27.58 13.14 13.40
N VAL A 129 28.75 12.93 14.00
CA VAL A 129 30.06 13.28 13.39
C VAL A 129 30.31 12.58 12.05
N LYS A 130 29.85 11.33 11.89
CA LYS A 130 29.99 10.56 10.65
C LYS A 130 29.08 11.12 9.57
N ALA A 131 27.85 11.51 9.92
CA ALA A 131 26.95 12.21 9.00
C ALA A 131 27.53 13.56 8.56
N GLN A 132 28.03 14.36 9.50
CA GLN A 132 28.64 15.66 9.21
C GLN A 132 29.88 15.55 8.31
N ALA A 133 30.58 14.42 8.29
CA ALA A 133 31.69 14.19 7.38
C ALA A 133 31.24 14.11 5.91
N VAL A 134 30.02 13.63 5.64
CA VAL A 134 29.51 13.32 4.30
C VAL A 134 28.49 14.34 3.79
N PHE A 135 27.65 14.86 4.68
CA PHE A 135 26.49 15.68 4.32
C PHE A 135 26.72 17.19 4.49
N ASP A 136 26.06 17.97 3.63
CA ASP A 136 25.90 19.42 3.77
C ASP A 136 24.55 19.75 4.40
N PHE A 137 24.57 20.33 5.61
CA PHE A 137 23.35 20.76 6.32
C PHE A 137 23.18 22.30 6.34
N ASN A 138 23.94 23.05 5.53
CA ASN A 138 24.00 24.51 5.63
C ASN A 138 22.93 25.26 4.82
N GLN A 139 22.12 24.55 4.04
CA GLN A 139 21.11 25.17 3.19
C GLN A 139 19.74 25.22 3.90
N ASP A 140 19.01 26.31 3.73
CA ASP A 140 17.59 26.44 4.09
C ASP A 140 16.78 26.50 2.80
N PHE A 141 16.20 25.37 2.41
CA PHE A 141 15.44 25.26 1.16
C PHE A 141 14.08 25.96 1.26
N ASN A 142 13.52 26.09 2.47
CA ASN A 142 12.25 26.80 2.66
C ASN A 142 12.39 28.29 2.37
N THR A 143 13.53 28.88 2.74
CA THR A 143 13.80 30.30 2.51
C THR A 143 14.39 30.53 1.11
N ALA A 144 15.42 29.76 0.73
CA ALA A 144 16.11 29.94 -0.55
C ALA A 144 15.26 29.54 -1.76
N GLN A 145 14.31 28.61 -1.57
CA GLN A 145 13.46 28.06 -2.62
C GLN A 145 14.26 27.47 -3.79
N LYS A 146 15.46 26.93 -3.52
CA LYS A 146 16.35 26.29 -4.49
C LYS A 146 17.30 25.35 -3.75
N VAL A 147 18.01 24.50 -4.48
CA VAL A 147 19.10 23.68 -3.96
C VAL A 147 20.38 24.07 -4.69
N ASP A 148 21.35 24.64 -3.99
CA ASP A 148 22.65 25.01 -4.56
C ASP A 148 23.56 23.79 -4.71
N ASN A 149 24.66 23.91 -5.48
CA ASN A 149 25.70 22.88 -5.55
C ASN A 149 26.55 22.91 -4.26
N PRO A 150 26.39 21.94 -3.33
CA PRO A 150 27.25 21.85 -2.16
C PRO A 150 28.64 21.31 -2.50
N THR A 151 29.60 21.51 -1.60
CA THR A 151 30.91 20.82 -1.64
C THR A 151 30.78 19.36 -1.20
N LYS A 152 29.92 19.11 -0.19
CA LYS A 152 29.52 17.79 0.33
C LYS A 152 28.23 17.30 -0.35
N THR A 153 27.61 16.24 0.12
CA THR A 153 26.38 15.71 -0.48
C THR A 153 25.13 16.24 0.23
N ILE A 154 24.04 16.50 -0.50
CA ILE A 154 22.76 16.87 0.12
C ILE A 154 22.16 15.65 0.84
N PRO A 155 21.82 15.75 2.14
CA PRO A 155 21.11 14.69 2.85
C PRO A 155 19.67 14.60 2.37
N VAL A 156 19.29 13.44 1.85
CA VAL A 156 17.94 13.16 1.35
C VAL A 156 17.11 12.40 2.38
N ILE A 157 15.89 12.86 2.57
CA ILE A 157 14.85 12.15 3.32
C ILE A 157 13.84 11.66 2.29
N PHE A 158 13.82 10.37 2.02
CA PHE A 158 12.80 9.78 1.17
C PHE A 158 11.52 9.58 1.96
N MET A 159 10.40 10.09 1.44
CA MET A 159 9.08 9.94 2.06
C MET A 159 8.09 9.38 1.05
N ASP A 160 7.34 8.34 1.42
CA ASP A 160 6.12 8.02 0.67
C ASP A 160 5.11 9.18 0.74
N ILE A 161 4.12 9.21 -0.16
CA ILE A 161 3.07 10.24 -0.18
C ILE A 161 1.78 9.70 0.45
N ASP A 162 1.34 8.53 0.01
CA ASP A 162 0.07 7.92 0.39
C ASP A 162 0.17 7.44 1.84
N GLU A 163 -0.75 7.89 2.70
CA GLU A 163 -0.85 7.57 4.14
C GLU A 163 0.37 7.96 5.00
N THR A 164 1.38 8.54 4.38
CA THR A 164 2.64 8.99 4.98
C THR A 164 2.70 10.51 5.06
N VAL A 165 2.48 11.21 3.94
CA VAL A 165 2.46 12.69 3.90
C VAL A 165 1.05 13.21 3.73
N LEU A 166 0.28 12.59 2.83
CA LEU A 166 -1.11 12.96 2.53
C LEU A 166 -2.03 11.78 2.80
N GLN A 167 -3.17 12.04 3.44
CA GLN A 167 -4.19 11.04 3.72
C GLN A 167 -5.07 10.75 2.50
N ASN A 168 -5.44 9.49 2.26
CA ASN A 168 -6.38 9.05 1.23
C ASN A 168 -7.80 8.77 1.76
N ASP A 169 -8.13 9.23 2.98
CA ASP A 169 -9.38 8.98 3.70
C ASP A 169 -10.64 8.92 2.81
N TYR A 170 -10.85 9.92 1.94
CA TYR A 170 -12.02 9.97 1.07
C TYR A 170 -12.01 8.87 0.00
N THR A 171 -10.86 8.61 -0.62
CA THR A 171 -10.73 7.59 -1.67
C THR A 171 -10.96 6.20 -1.09
N GLU A 172 -10.41 5.92 0.09
CA GLU A 172 -10.57 4.65 0.82
C GLU A 172 -12.03 4.43 1.22
N ALA A 173 -12.62 5.43 1.91
CA ALA A 173 -14.03 5.36 2.29
C ALA A 173 -14.96 5.24 1.08
N PHE A 174 -14.67 5.94 -0.02
CA PHE A 174 -15.43 5.82 -1.26
C PHE A 174 -15.28 4.42 -1.86
N GLY A 175 -14.06 3.87 -1.91
CA GLY A 175 -13.78 2.52 -2.39
C GLY A 175 -14.63 1.48 -1.66
N MET A 176 -14.60 1.48 -0.33
CA MET A 176 -15.40 0.55 0.48
C MET A 176 -16.90 0.65 0.22
N LEU A 177 -17.43 1.85 -0.02
CA LEU A 177 -18.86 2.06 -0.24
C LEU A 177 -19.31 1.81 -1.69
N ASN A 178 -18.38 1.70 -2.65
CA ASN A 178 -18.70 1.67 -4.09
C ASN A 178 -18.04 0.51 -4.85
N GLY A 179 -17.78 -0.62 -4.18
CA GLY A 179 -17.30 -1.84 -4.84
C GLY A 179 -15.79 -2.00 -4.92
N GLY A 180 -15.06 -1.38 -4.00
CA GLY A 180 -13.64 -1.58 -3.75
C GLY A 180 -12.72 -0.57 -4.45
N TYR A 181 -11.43 -0.76 -4.23
CA TYR A 181 -10.37 0.06 -4.82
C TYR A 181 -10.24 -0.12 -6.34
N SER A 182 -10.06 0.99 -7.06
CA SER A 182 -9.51 0.98 -8.43
C SER A 182 -8.53 2.12 -8.63
N GLY A 183 -7.46 1.85 -9.39
CA GLY A 183 -6.40 2.83 -9.65
C GLY A 183 -6.88 4.07 -10.41
N GLU A 184 -7.81 3.90 -11.36
CA GLU A 184 -8.41 5.00 -12.12
C GLU A 184 -9.20 5.94 -11.21
N MET A 185 -10.02 5.38 -10.31
CA MET A 185 -10.77 6.19 -9.36
C MET A 185 -9.79 6.91 -8.42
N LYS A 186 -8.80 6.20 -7.86
CA LYS A 186 -7.77 6.82 -7.00
C LYS A 186 -7.14 8.03 -7.68
N GLU A 187 -6.67 7.86 -8.92
CA GLU A 187 -6.06 8.94 -9.68
C GLU A 187 -7.04 10.10 -9.92
N LYS A 188 -8.29 9.83 -10.29
CA LYS A 188 -9.34 10.85 -10.43
C LYS A 188 -9.56 11.66 -9.14
N ASN A 189 -9.41 11.04 -7.97
CA ASN A 189 -9.50 11.73 -6.69
C ASN A 189 -8.23 12.49 -6.34
N ASP A 190 -7.05 11.92 -6.61
CA ASP A 190 -5.76 12.57 -6.40
C ASP A 190 -5.68 13.89 -7.20
N LEU A 191 -6.17 13.89 -8.44
CA LEU A 191 -6.25 15.07 -9.30
C LEU A 191 -7.14 16.20 -8.73
N LYS A 192 -7.97 15.94 -7.72
CA LYS A 192 -8.78 17.00 -7.07
C LYS A 192 -7.96 17.84 -6.10
N GLY A 193 -6.80 17.38 -5.62
CA GLY A 193 -5.95 18.13 -4.68
C GLY A 193 -6.65 18.47 -3.35
N LYS A 194 -7.43 17.52 -2.80
CA LYS A 194 -8.24 17.70 -1.58
C LYS A 194 -7.79 16.85 -0.40
N ARG A 195 -6.58 16.28 -0.46
CA ARG A 195 -6.07 15.39 0.59
C ARG A 195 -5.57 16.20 1.78
N PHE A 196 -5.82 15.69 2.97
CA PHE A 196 -5.32 16.29 4.21
C PHE A 196 -3.89 15.83 4.46
N ALA A 197 -3.12 16.61 5.22
CA ALA A 197 -1.80 16.18 5.66
C ALA A 197 -1.94 15.12 6.76
N VAL A 198 -1.05 14.12 6.74
CA VAL A 198 -0.87 13.25 7.89
C VAL A 198 -0.36 14.09 9.07
N PRO A 199 -0.95 13.97 10.27
CA PRO A 199 -0.56 14.71 11.47
C PRO A 199 0.95 14.65 11.73
N GLY A 200 1.60 15.82 11.86
CA GLY A 200 3.05 15.96 12.05
C GLY A 200 3.89 16.00 10.77
N ALA A 201 3.39 15.54 9.62
CA ALA A 201 4.18 15.44 8.38
C ALA A 201 4.66 16.81 7.87
N VAL A 202 3.77 17.81 7.81
CA VAL A 202 4.09 19.16 7.30
C VAL A 202 5.12 19.87 8.19
N GLU A 203 4.98 19.75 9.51
CA GLU A 203 5.96 20.32 10.46
C GLU A 203 7.33 19.67 10.27
N PHE A 204 7.37 18.33 10.18
CA PHE A 204 8.60 17.59 9.96
C PHE A 204 9.27 17.96 8.62
N ILE A 205 8.52 17.97 7.51
CA ILE A 205 9.06 18.33 6.18
C ILE A 205 9.65 19.73 6.22
N ASN A 206 8.91 20.70 6.78
CA ASN A 206 9.41 22.07 6.87
C ASN A 206 10.64 22.15 7.78
N HIS A 207 10.67 21.45 8.92
CA HIS A 207 11.83 21.40 9.81
C HIS A 207 13.07 20.84 9.11
N VAL A 208 12.94 19.73 8.40
CA VAL A 208 14.03 19.10 7.64
C VAL A 208 14.58 20.04 6.57
N GLN A 209 13.69 20.65 5.78
CA GLN A 209 14.06 21.54 4.67
C GLN A 209 14.67 22.86 5.11
N SER A 210 14.32 23.38 6.30
CA SER A 210 15.02 24.54 6.88
C SER A 210 16.36 24.20 7.53
N ASN A 211 16.70 22.91 7.62
CA ASN A 211 17.88 22.42 8.33
C ASN A 211 18.84 21.65 7.43
N GLY A 212 18.76 21.84 6.11
CA GLY A 212 19.67 21.28 5.11
C GLY A 212 19.30 19.90 4.58
N GLY A 213 18.23 19.28 5.07
CA GLY A 213 17.72 18.01 4.53
C GLY A 213 16.75 18.25 3.38
N LEU A 214 16.92 17.56 2.26
CA LEU A 214 16.01 17.64 1.12
C LEU A 214 15.00 16.50 1.20
N VAL A 215 13.72 16.82 1.23
CA VAL A 215 12.67 15.80 1.14
C VAL A 215 12.45 15.42 -0.31
N ILE A 216 12.50 14.13 -0.61
CA ILE A 216 12.12 13.56 -1.92
C ILE A 216 10.92 12.64 -1.72
N TYR A 217 9.85 12.93 -2.45
CA TYR A 217 8.59 12.20 -2.41
C TYR A 217 8.66 10.96 -3.31
N GLN A 218 8.77 9.79 -2.70
CA GLN A 218 8.89 8.51 -3.39
C GLN A 218 7.62 7.69 -3.22
N SER A 219 6.76 7.73 -4.23
CA SER A 219 5.46 7.06 -4.19
C SER A 219 5.21 6.09 -5.33
N ASP A 220 4.23 5.23 -5.15
CA ASP A 220 3.66 4.38 -6.18
C ASP A 220 2.52 5.06 -6.98
N MET A 221 2.21 6.32 -6.67
CA MET A 221 1.44 7.21 -7.54
C MET A 221 2.09 7.35 -8.92
N ASN A 222 1.29 7.48 -9.98
CA ASN A 222 1.82 7.64 -11.34
C ASN A 222 2.48 9.02 -11.49
N GLN A 223 3.71 9.05 -12.01
CA GLN A 223 4.45 10.27 -12.34
C GLN A 223 3.96 10.91 -13.64
N SER A 224 2.65 11.03 -13.80
CA SER A 224 2.08 11.79 -14.89
C SER A 224 2.19 13.28 -14.59
N THR A 225 2.29 14.11 -15.62
CA THR A 225 2.38 15.57 -15.47
C THR A 225 1.19 16.12 -14.65
N ALA A 226 -0.01 15.59 -14.89
CA ALA A 226 -1.23 15.99 -14.18
C ALA A 226 -1.20 15.61 -12.69
N VAL A 227 -0.79 14.37 -12.36
CA VAL A 227 -0.75 13.91 -10.96
C VAL A 227 0.33 14.64 -10.17
N VAL A 228 1.54 14.81 -10.74
CA VAL A 228 2.62 15.57 -10.08
C VAL A 228 2.17 16.99 -9.77
N GLN A 229 1.52 17.67 -10.72
CA GLN A 229 1.04 19.03 -10.51
C GLN A 229 -0.04 19.09 -9.41
N ALA A 230 -1.01 18.17 -9.43
CA ALA A 230 -2.06 18.12 -8.41
C ALA A 230 -1.50 17.85 -7.01
N VAL A 231 -0.56 16.91 -6.87
CA VAL A 231 0.09 16.62 -5.59
C VAL A 231 0.94 17.80 -5.13
N LYS A 232 1.71 18.43 -6.02
CA LYS A 232 2.50 19.64 -5.72
C LYS A 232 1.63 20.76 -5.19
N GLU A 233 0.48 21.02 -5.80
CA GLU A 233 -0.49 22.00 -5.33
C GLU A 233 -1.11 21.60 -3.98
N ASN A 234 -1.43 20.31 -3.80
CA ASN A 234 -1.94 19.81 -2.54
C ASN A 234 -0.92 19.99 -1.40
N LEU A 235 0.36 19.67 -1.62
CA LEU A 235 1.45 19.82 -0.65
C LEU A 235 1.63 21.28 -0.23
N LYS A 236 1.62 22.20 -1.21
CA LYS A 236 1.65 23.64 -0.92
C LYS A 236 0.44 24.10 -0.11
N LYS A 237 -0.75 23.62 -0.47
CA LYS A 237 -2.00 23.95 0.20
C LYS A 237 -2.05 23.50 1.66
N VAL A 238 -1.45 22.34 1.97
CA VAL A 238 -1.35 21.86 3.37
C VAL A 238 -0.21 22.51 4.16
N GLY A 239 0.60 23.36 3.53
CA GLY A 239 1.59 24.20 4.21
C GLY A 239 3.05 23.78 4.04
N VAL A 240 3.37 22.89 3.09
CA VAL A 240 4.78 22.61 2.73
C VAL A 240 5.36 23.82 2.02
N LYS A 241 6.45 24.38 2.57
CA LYS A 241 7.02 25.65 2.13
C LYS A 241 7.84 25.55 0.84
N PHE A 242 8.61 24.48 0.65
CA PHE A 242 9.39 24.23 -0.56
C PHE A 242 8.96 22.94 -1.24
N VAL A 243 8.55 23.06 -2.50
CA VAL A 243 8.13 21.94 -3.37
C VAL A 243 8.54 22.24 -4.82
N ALA A 244 9.50 21.48 -5.35
CA ALA A 244 10.03 21.54 -6.71
C ALA A 244 9.83 20.23 -7.47
N ASP A 245 9.81 20.26 -8.80
CA ASP A 245 9.45 19.08 -9.61
C ASP A 245 10.48 17.94 -9.48
N PHE A 246 11.76 18.26 -9.21
CA PHE A 246 12.80 17.25 -8.98
C PHE A 246 12.63 16.49 -7.67
N GLN A 247 11.76 16.95 -6.76
CA GLN A 247 11.47 16.24 -5.50
C GLN A 247 10.49 15.09 -5.70
N PHE A 248 9.88 14.92 -6.87
CA PHE A 248 8.94 13.82 -7.12
C PHE A 248 9.66 12.64 -7.77
N TRP A 249 9.70 11.52 -7.04
CA TRP A 249 10.30 10.27 -7.47
C TRP A 249 9.26 9.14 -7.45
N MET A 250 8.18 9.34 -8.21
CA MET A 250 7.00 8.48 -8.18
C MET A 250 7.06 7.37 -9.25
N ARG A 251 6.02 6.55 -9.39
CA ARG A 251 5.98 5.47 -10.40
C ARG A 251 6.06 6.07 -11.80
N GLY A 252 7.19 5.85 -12.47
CA GLY A 252 7.52 6.48 -13.75
C GLY A 252 8.86 7.22 -13.70
N SER A 253 9.42 7.44 -12.51
CA SER A 253 10.81 7.85 -12.35
C SER A 253 11.77 6.78 -12.82
N MET A 254 12.82 7.21 -13.49
CA MET A 254 13.84 6.33 -14.06
C MET A 254 15.23 6.89 -13.75
N PRO A 255 15.86 6.46 -12.64
CA PRO A 255 17.22 6.88 -12.27
C PRO A 255 18.29 6.45 -13.28
N TYR A 256 18.03 5.37 -14.01
CA TYR A 256 18.94 4.81 -15.00
C TYR A 256 18.41 5.02 -16.42
N VAL A 257 19.32 5.13 -17.38
CA VAL A 257 19.00 5.21 -18.82
C VAL A 257 18.58 3.82 -19.31
N ALA A 258 17.51 3.75 -20.10
CA ALA A 258 17.12 2.51 -20.75
C ALA A 258 17.96 2.21 -22.00
N GLU A 259 18.15 0.93 -22.31
CA GLU A 259 18.83 0.51 -23.55
C GLU A 259 18.13 1.03 -24.81
N ASN A 260 16.81 1.21 -24.74
CA ASN A 260 15.93 1.76 -25.78
C ASN A 260 15.42 3.18 -25.44
N GLU A 261 16.28 4.04 -24.86
CA GLU A 261 15.88 5.38 -24.37
C GLU A 261 15.09 6.23 -25.39
N MET A 262 15.43 6.12 -26.69
CA MET A 262 14.75 6.86 -27.76
C MET A 262 13.27 6.47 -27.93
N ASP A 263 12.91 5.25 -27.55
CA ASP A 263 11.53 4.73 -27.64
C ASP A 263 10.71 5.05 -26.38
N ILE A 264 11.39 5.36 -25.26
CA ILE A 264 10.76 5.65 -23.97
C ILE A 264 10.77 7.16 -23.65
N THR A 265 10.41 7.96 -24.64
CA THR A 265 10.21 9.42 -24.46
C THR A 265 8.72 9.74 -24.28
N ASP A 266 8.41 10.86 -23.63
CA ASP A 266 7.01 11.30 -23.48
C ASP A 266 6.34 11.49 -24.85
N GLU A 267 7.05 12.10 -25.80
CA GLU A 267 6.54 12.33 -27.16
C GLU A 267 6.18 11.04 -27.89
N LYS A 268 6.94 9.95 -27.69
CA LYS A 268 6.65 8.65 -28.30
C LYS A 268 5.51 7.91 -27.62
N THR A 269 5.33 8.12 -26.33
CA THR A 269 4.44 7.30 -25.49
C THR A 269 3.10 7.97 -25.17
N LYS A 270 2.97 9.28 -25.37
CA LYS A 270 1.78 10.07 -25.01
C LYS A 270 0.48 9.54 -25.65
N ASP A 271 0.55 8.99 -26.86
CA ASP A 271 -0.61 8.49 -27.61
C ASP A 271 -0.67 6.95 -27.68
N MET A 272 0.26 6.25 -27.02
CA MET A 272 0.27 4.78 -27.01
C MET A 272 -0.89 4.21 -26.19
N THR A 273 -1.50 3.14 -26.71
CA THR A 273 -2.47 2.32 -25.99
C THR A 273 -1.79 1.53 -24.86
N ASP A 274 -2.58 1.06 -23.89
CA ASP A 274 -2.08 0.25 -22.77
C ASP A 274 -1.35 -1.03 -23.24
N ASP A 275 -1.80 -1.67 -24.32
CA ASP A 275 -1.17 -2.88 -24.85
C ASP A 275 0.17 -2.59 -25.55
N GLN A 276 0.26 -1.48 -26.29
CA GLN A 276 1.54 -1.02 -26.84
C GLN A 276 2.54 -0.71 -25.72
N LEU A 277 2.09 -0.08 -24.63
CA LEU A 277 2.93 0.23 -23.47
C LEU A 277 3.36 -1.03 -22.70
N LYS A 278 2.49 -2.04 -22.58
CA LYS A 278 2.88 -3.35 -22.03
C LYS A 278 3.98 -3.99 -22.85
N GLU A 279 3.86 -3.96 -24.18
CA GLU A 279 4.87 -4.55 -25.06
C GLU A 279 6.19 -3.79 -25.01
N LEU A 280 6.15 -2.46 -25.02
CA LEU A 280 7.33 -1.62 -24.80
C LEU A 280 8.01 -1.94 -23.48
N ALA A 281 7.24 -2.06 -22.40
CA ALA A 281 7.77 -2.38 -21.06
C ALA A 281 8.45 -3.75 -21.00
N LYS A 282 7.94 -4.78 -21.70
CA LYS A 282 8.60 -6.11 -21.76
C LYS A 282 9.97 -6.06 -22.41
N ASN A 283 10.14 -5.19 -23.40
CA ASN A 283 11.37 -5.07 -24.18
C ASN A 283 12.35 -4.04 -23.58
N THR A 284 11.94 -3.31 -22.55
CA THR A 284 12.75 -2.28 -21.90
C THR A 284 13.66 -2.88 -20.84
N LYS A 285 14.96 -2.55 -20.92
CA LYS A 285 15.98 -2.87 -19.91
C LYS A 285 16.75 -1.60 -19.56
N PHE A 286 17.29 -1.55 -18.35
CA PHE A 286 18.06 -0.40 -17.88
C PHE A 286 19.54 -0.71 -17.87
N THR A 287 20.32 0.28 -18.30
CA THR A 287 21.78 0.33 -18.19
C THR A 287 22.19 0.70 -16.76
N THR A 288 23.49 0.83 -16.51
CA THR A 288 24.03 1.41 -15.27
C THR A 288 24.23 2.92 -15.34
N ASP A 289 24.03 3.53 -16.51
CA ASP A 289 24.21 4.97 -16.69
C ASP A 289 23.03 5.74 -16.13
N PHE A 290 23.32 6.90 -15.53
CA PHE A 290 22.33 7.75 -14.87
C PHE A 290 21.56 8.61 -15.86
N SER A 291 20.23 8.56 -15.81
CA SER A 291 19.35 9.36 -16.66
C SER A 291 19.34 10.82 -16.21
N PRO A 292 19.72 11.82 -17.03
CA PRO A 292 19.94 13.20 -16.60
C PRO A 292 18.76 13.86 -15.87
N LYS A 293 17.53 13.34 -16.08
CA LYS A 293 16.30 13.79 -15.44
C LYS A 293 15.48 12.58 -14.94
N PRO A 294 15.80 12.02 -13.77
CA PRO A 294 15.14 10.81 -13.29
C PRO A 294 13.68 11.03 -12.86
N TRP A 295 13.29 12.27 -12.53
CA TRP A 295 11.92 12.71 -12.26
C TRP A 295 11.16 13.13 -13.54
N ARG A 296 11.43 12.48 -14.68
CA ARG A 296 10.66 12.73 -15.91
C ARG A 296 9.16 12.47 -15.68
N THR A 297 8.33 13.37 -16.19
CA THR A 297 6.87 13.24 -16.15
C THR A 297 6.35 12.71 -17.48
N TRP A 298 5.18 12.08 -17.42
CA TRP A 298 4.51 11.49 -18.58
C TRP A 298 3.16 12.17 -18.81
N THR A 299 2.86 12.55 -20.05
CA THR A 299 1.52 13.02 -20.46
C THR A 299 0.52 11.87 -20.34
N ASN A 300 0.92 10.65 -20.71
CA ASN A 300 0.11 9.44 -20.58
C ASN A 300 0.38 8.74 -19.24
N SER A 301 -0.62 8.75 -18.35
CA SER A 301 -0.51 8.11 -17.03
C SER A 301 -0.27 6.60 -17.11
N SER A 302 -0.80 5.93 -18.14
CA SER A 302 -0.53 4.51 -18.39
C SER A 302 0.94 4.26 -18.74
N ALA A 303 1.63 5.21 -19.39
CA ALA A 303 3.06 5.09 -19.67
C ALA A 303 3.87 5.15 -18.37
N ALA A 304 3.56 6.13 -17.51
CA ALA A 304 4.13 6.22 -16.16
C ALA A 304 3.91 4.91 -15.37
N TYR A 305 2.71 4.34 -15.44
CA TYR A 305 2.38 3.08 -14.77
C TYR A 305 3.16 1.87 -15.32
N ARG A 306 3.09 1.63 -16.64
CA ARG A 306 3.64 0.43 -17.27
C ARG A 306 5.16 0.41 -17.27
N LEU A 307 5.79 1.51 -17.65
CA LEU A 307 7.24 1.62 -17.68
C LEU A 307 7.80 1.82 -16.27
N GLY A 308 7.12 2.61 -15.43
CA GLY A 308 7.54 2.87 -14.05
C GLY A 308 7.52 1.63 -13.15
N LYS A 309 6.69 0.62 -13.45
CA LYS A 309 6.69 -0.67 -12.74
C LYS A 309 7.99 -1.47 -12.88
N LEU A 310 8.82 -1.14 -13.87
CA LEU A 310 10.13 -1.77 -14.04
C LEU A 310 11.15 -1.25 -13.02
N VAL A 311 10.88 -0.07 -12.43
CA VAL A 311 11.77 0.63 -11.50
C VAL A 311 11.12 0.67 -10.10
N TYR A 312 11.69 -0.14 -9.22
CA TYR A 312 11.27 -0.25 -7.83
C TYR A 312 11.64 1.00 -7.04
N LYS A 313 10.98 1.23 -5.90
CA LYS A 313 11.31 2.29 -4.94
C LYS A 313 12.75 2.15 -4.48
N THR A 314 13.23 0.93 -4.21
CA THR A 314 14.64 0.68 -3.90
C THR A 314 15.59 1.16 -4.99
N ASP A 315 15.28 0.94 -6.27
CA ASP A 315 16.15 1.35 -7.38
C ASP A 315 16.24 2.88 -7.47
N ARG A 316 15.14 3.58 -7.18
CA ARG A 316 15.10 5.05 -7.10
C ARG A 316 16.03 5.59 -6.02
N MET A 317 15.93 5.05 -4.80
CA MET A 317 16.80 5.46 -3.69
C MET A 317 18.27 5.17 -3.97
N GLN A 318 18.57 3.99 -4.52
CA GLN A 318 19.94 3.62 -4.88
C GLN A 318 20.48 4.47 -6.04
N GLY A 319 19.64 4.85 -7.00
CA GLY A 319 20.00 5.78 -8.06
C GLY A 319 20.40 7.15 -7.52
N ALA A 320 19.69 7.66 -6.51
CA ALA A 320 20.07 8.90 -5.82
C ALA A 320 21.42 8.77 -5.11
N ASP A 321 21.65 7.65 -4.40
CA ASP A 321 22.89 7.39 -3.65
C ASP A 321 24.11 7.17 -4.55
N ALA A 322 23.93 6.50 -5.69
CA ALA A 322 25.01 6.04 -6.55
C ALA A 322 25.49 7.12 -7.54
N ASN A 323 24.69 8.14 -7.83
CA ASN A 323 25.10 9.22 -8.75
C ASN A 323 26.03 10.24 -8.07
N THR A 324 27.31 9.90 -7.99
CA THR A 324 28.35 10.74 -7.38
C THR A 324 28.70 12.00 -8.19
N LYS A 325 28.30 12.08 -9.47
CA LYS A 325 28.47 13.26 -10.32
C LYS A 325 27.41 14.32 -10.03
N GLY A 326 26.30 13.94 -9.40
CA GLY A 326 25.17 14.81 -9.12
C GLY A 326 24.21 14.96 -10.29
N TRP A 327 23.10 15.63 -10.01
CA TRP A 327 22.00 15.87 -10.94
C TRP A 327 21.87 17.35 -11.30
N ASN A 328 21.42 17.62 -12.52
CA ASN A 328 21.17 18.98 -12.97
C ASN A 328 19.74 19.42 -12.61
N PHE A 329 19.58 20.05 -11.45
CA PHE A 329 18.30 20.61 -11.02
C PHE A 329 17.98 21.93 -11.73
N ASN A 330 19.00 22.66 -12.20
CA ASN A 330 18.83 23.89 -12.96
C ASN A 330 17.94 23.71 -14.21
N GLN A 331 18.02 22.56 -14.88
CA GLN A 331 17.18 22.22 -16.03
C GLN A 331 15.67 22.25 -15.73
N VAL A 332 15.28 22.24 -14.47
CA VAL A 332 13.89 22.14 -14.02
C VAL A 332 13.35 23.49 -13.57
N ASP A 333 14.11 24.21 -12.75
CA ASP A 333 13.65 25.43 -12.08
C ASP A 333 14.45 26.70 -12.43
N GLY A 334 15.53 26.57 -13.20
CA GLY A 334 16.41 27.66 -13.63
C GLY A 334 17.25 28.31 -12.53
N LYS A 335 17.16 27.86 -11.27
CA LYS A 335 17.79 28.52 -10.11
C LYS A 335 18.55 27.60 -9.17
N SER A 336 18.28 26.30 -9.22
CA SER A 336 19.03 25.28 -8.50
C SER A 336 20.35 24.96 -9.22
N GLY A 337 21.23 24.21 -8.55
CA GLY A 337 22.51 23.76 -9.06
C GLY A 337 22.39 22.75 -10.19
N ASP A 338 23.46 22.63 -10.97
CA ASP A 338 23.57 21.74 -12.14
C ASP A 338 24.31 20.42 -11.87
N ALA A 339 24.84 20.23 -10.65
CA ALA A 339 25.61 19.06 -10.23
C ALA A 339 25.31 18.68 -8.76
N VAL A 340 24.04 18.71 -8.38
CA VAL A 340 23.59 18.46 -7.00
C VAL A 340 23.74 16.98 -6.67
N LYS A 341 24.68 16.65 -5.77
CA LYS A 341 24.88 15.29 -5.27
C LYS A 341 23.86 14.99 -4.18
N LEU A 342 23.28 13.80 -4.23
CA LEU A 342 22.27 13.32 -3.29
C LEU A 342 22.78 12.08 -2.55
N LEU A 343 22.38 11.91 -1.29
CA LEU A 343 22.61 10.68 -0.56
C LEU A 343 21.55 10.52 0.53
N THR A 344 20.98 9.34 0.64
CA THR A 344 19.90 9.03 1.59
C THR A 344 20.42 9.10 3.02
N LEU A 345 19.75 9.91 3.84
CA LEU A 345 19.94 10.05 5.28
C LEU A 345 18.82 9.36 6.08
N MET A 346 17.58 9.38 5.56
CA MET A 346 16.43 8.74 6.20
C MET A 346 15.43 8.23 5.17
N LYS A 347 14.61 7.26 5.59
CA LYS A 347 13.44 6.77 4.84
C LYS A 347 12.21 6.81 5.74
N ILE A 348 11.08 7.25 5.20
CA ILE A 348 9.80 7.31 5.91
C ILE A 348 8.71 6.78 4.99
N GLY A 349 7.88 5.89 5.50
CA GLY A 349 6.79 5.27 4.74
C GLY A 349 5.77 4.65 5.68
N ASP A 350 4.63 4.23 5.14
CA ASP A 350 3.53 3.65 5.91
C ASP A 350 3.51 2.12 5.81
N ASN A 351 4.29 1.55 4.88
CA ASN A 351 4.35 0.12 4.63
C ASN A 351 5.79 -0.38 4.42
N PHE A 352 6.01 -1.68 4.66
CA PHE A 352 7.35 -2.28 4.53
C PHE A 352 7.93 -2.21 3.10
N ASN A 353 7.09 -2.15 2.07
CA ASN A 353 7.54 -2.05 0.67
C ASN A 353 8.16 -0.67 0.37
N ASP A 354 7.82 0.38 1.12
CA ASP A 354 8.38 1.72 0.89
C ASP A 354 9.89 1.78 1.09
N PHE A 355 10.41 0.88 1.92
CA PHE A 355 11.82 0.82 2.28
C PHE A 355 12.62 -0.17 1.43
N PHE A 356 11.99 -1.31 1.10
CA PHE A 356 12.67 -2.51 0.58
C PHE A 356 11.83 -3.33 -0.40
N ASP A 357 11.14 -2.70 -1.36
CA ASP A 357 10.30 -3.44 -2.30
C ASP A 357 11.04 -4.48 -3.17
N ARG A 358 12.35 -4.34 -3.40
CA ARG A 358 13.18 -5.39 -4.00
C ARG A 358 13.29 -6.67 -3.16
N LEU A 359 13.23 -6.56 -1.83
CA LEU A 359 13.24 -7.71 -0.92
C LEU A 359 11.83 -8.22 -0.66
N SER A 360 10.91 -7.32 -0.35
CA SER A 360 9.58 -7.69 0.11
C SER A 360 8.66 -8.18 -1.02
N LYS A 361 8.95 -7.82 -2.29
CA LYS A 361 8.25 -8.34 -3.47
C LYS A 361 8.99 -9.52 -4.14
N ASP A 362 9.95 -10.15 -3.45
CA ASP A 362 10.58 -11.38 -3.92
C ASP A 362 9.50 -12.48 -4.04
N LYS A 363 9.36 -13.03 -5.26
CA LYS A 363 8.37 -14.06 -5.58
C LYS A 363 8.60 -15.39 -4.86
N SER A 364 9.77 -15.57 -4.24
CA SER A 364 10.06 -16.75 -3.42
C SER A 364 9.46 -16.66 -2.02
N LEU A 365 9.03 -15.47 -1.57
CA LEU A 365 8.29 -15.31 -0.32
C LEU A 365 6.85 -15.78 -0.50
N LYS A 366 6.39 -16.67 0.38
CA LYS A 366 5.12 -17.40 0.26
C LYS A 366 4.01 -16.83 1.13
N ASN A 367 4.34 -16.11 2.20
CA ASN A 367 3.40 -15.60 3.18
C ASN A 367 3.99 -14.44 4.02
N ASN A 368 3.18 -13.89 4.92
CA ASN A 368 3.59 -12.80 5.80
C ASN A 368 4.58 -13.23 6.89
N ASP A 369 4.64 -14.50 7.27
CA ASP A 369 5.64 -15.00 8.22
C ASP A 369 7.05 -14.87 7.63
N GLU A 370 7.24 -15.26 6.37
CA GLU A 370 8.52 -15.12 5.67
C GLU A 370 8.91 -13.65 5.48
N ARG A 371 7.94 -12.75 5.24
CA ARG A 371 8.19 -11.30 5.24
C ARG A 371 8.60 -10.78 6.61
N THR A 372 7.93 -11.25 7.67
CA THR A 372 8.22 -10.85 9.05
C THR A 372 9.64 -11.29 9.44
N LYS A 373 10.08 -12.47 8.99
CA LYS A 373 11.45 -12.97 9.19
C LYS A 373 12.52 -12.07 8.62
N ILE A 374 12.27 -11.41 7.47
CA ILE A 374 13.19 -10.41 6.91
C ILE A 374 13.54 -9.35 7.97
N TYR A 375 12.54 -8.89 8.73
CA TYR A 375 12.76 -7.96 9.83
C TYR A 375 13.27 -8.65 11.10
N THR A 376 12.60 -9.69 11.60
CA THR A 376 12.91 -10.24 12.93
C THR A 376 14.26 -10.93 13.03
N GLU A 377 14.73 -11.54 11.93
CA GLU A 377 16.00 -12.27 11.87
C GLU A 377 17.19 -11.40 11.40
N ASN A 378 16.94 -10.13 11.03
CA ASN A 378 17.98 -9.20 10.59
C ASN A 378 18.18 -8.07 11.61
N GLU A 379 19.15 -8.24 12.52
CA GLU A 379 19.44 -7.27 13.58
C GLU A 379 19.80 -5.88 13.02
N LYS A 380 20.55 -5.82 11.91
CA LYS A 380 20.95 -4.55 11.29
C LYS A 380 19.76 -3.79 10.74
N LEU A 381 18.81 -4.50 10.13
CA LEU A 381 17.56 -3.93 9.67
C LEU A 381 16.70 -3.43 10.83
N ARG A 382 16.58 -4.21 11.91
CA ARG A 382 15.87 -3.79 13.13
C ARG A 382 16.49 -2.53 13.73
N ALA A 383 17.82 -2.41 13.71
CA ALA A 383 18.51 -1.24 14.20
C ALA A 383 18.08 0.05 13.47
N LEU A 384 17.80 -0.01 12.16
CA LEU A 384 17.32 1.15 11.40
C LEU A 384 15.98 1.70 11.90
N PHE A 385 15.10 0.85 12.43
CA PHE A 385 13.78 1.27 12.96
C PHE A 385 13.79 1.58 14.46
N THR A 386 14.87 1.24 15.16
CA THR A 386 14.93 1.30 16.65
C THR A 386 16.06 2.17 17.19
N LYS A 387 17.00 2.59 16.34
CA LYS A 387 18.15 3.44 16.69
C LYS A 387 18.24 4.61 15.69
N PHE A 388 18.88 5.70 16.11
CA PHE A 388 19.06 6.90 15.28
C PHE A 388 20.44 7.01 14.63
N ASP A 389 21.30 6.00 14.80
CA ASP A 389 22.67 5.98 14.31
C ASP A 389 23.05 4.64 13.66
N ALA A 390 22.06 3.82 13.33
CA ALA A 390 22.28 2.57 12.62
C ALA A 390 22.90 2.84 11.24
N ASN A 391 23.75 1.94 10.75
CA ASN A 391 24.34 2.10 9.43
C ASN A 391 23.30 1.84 8.34
N TYR A 392 23.41 2.58 7.26
CA TYR A 392 22.62 2.40 6.05
C TYR A 392 22.75 0.97 5.51
N LEU A 393 21.63 0.42 5.04
CA LEU A 393 21.58 -0.86 4.35
C LEU A 393 21.25 -0.67 2.87
N GLU A 394 22.11 -1.21 2.02
CA GLU A 394 21.97 -1.27 0.57
C GLU A 394 21.40 -2.63 0.14
N ALA A 395 20.39 -2.65 -0.72
CA ALA A 395 19.89 -3.89 -1.31
C ALA A 395 20.75 -4.31 -2.51
N LYS A 396 21.54 -5.36 -2.38
CA LYS A 396 22.40 -5.87 -3.46
C LYS A 396 21.79 -7.11 -4.08
N LYS A 397 21.83 -7.19 -5.41
CA LYS A 397 21.45 -8.40 -6.13
C LYS A 397 22.54 -9.45 -5.97
N VAL A 398 22.20 -10.58 -5.36
CA VAL A 398 23.07 -11.76 -5.18
C VAL A 398 22.41 -12.93 -5.90
N GLY A 399 22.96 -13.29 -7.07
CA GLY A 399 22.32 -14.22 -7.99
C GLY A 399 20.94 -13.73 -8.43
N ASN A 400 19.89 -14.46 -8.06
CA ASN A 400 18.50 -14.15 -8.41
C ASN A 400 17.72 -13.44 -7.29
N LYS A 401 18.35 -13.15 -6.15
CA LYS A 401 17.72 -12.54 -4.98
C LYS A 401 18.37 -11.21 -4.62
N TYR A 402 17.72 -10.47 -3.73
CA TYR A 402 18.27 -9.26 -3.13
C TYR A 402 18.59 -9.50 -1.66
N GLU A 403 19.77 -9.07 -1.24
CA GLU A 403 20.25 -9.16 0.15
C GLU A 403 20.62 -7.76 0.65
N LEU A 404 20.49 -7.53 1.96
CA LEU A 404 20.89 -6.26 2.57
C LEU A 404 22.37 -6.29 2.95
N SER A 405 23.12 -5.33 2.43
CA SER A 405 24.54 -5.11 2.71
C SER A 405 24.71 -3.81 3.49
N GLU A 406 25.38 -3.87 4.64
CA GLU A 406 25.65 -2.70 5.45
C GLU A 406 26.72 -1.81 4.82
N VAL A 407 26.48 -0.51 4.82
CA VAL A 407 27.45 0.52 4.43
C VAL A 407 27.96 1.18 5.71
N ALA A 408 29.18 0.80 6.11
CA ALA A 408 29.80 1.33 7.31
C ALA A 408 29.95 2.85 7.26
N ASP A 409 29.89 3.48 8.43
CA ASP A 409 30.06 4.92 8.63
C ASP A 409 29.06 5.82 7.90
N ARG A 410 27.92 5.24 7.50
CA ARG A 410 26.80 5.94 6.89
C ARG A 410 25.58 5.86 7.81
N PRO A 411 25.48 6.68 8.87
CA PRO A 411 24.38 6.62 9.81
C PRO A 411 23.04 6.96 9.13
N ASN A 412 21.98 6.29 9.55
CA ASN A 412 20.65 6.35 8.94
C ASN A 412 19.56 5.97 9.96
N ALA A 413 18.31 6.36 9.68
CA ALA A 413 17.15 5.99 10.48
C ALA A 413 15.89 5.88 9.62
N TYR A 414 15.07 4.87 9.90
CA TYR A 414 13.86 4.54 9.16
C TYR A 414 12.65 4.71 10.08
N ILE A 415 11.59 5.34 9.58
CA ILE A 415 10.38 5.61 10.37
C ILE A 415 9.18 5.02 9.64
N LEU A 416 8.50 4.08 10.28
CA LEU A 416 7.23 3.55 9.82
C LEU A 416 6.09 4.38 10.40
N ILE A 417 5.32 5.04 9.54
CA ILE A 417 4.08 5.72 9.91
C ILE A 417 2.97 4.66 9.99
N PRO A 418 2.09 4.69 11.01
CA PRO A 418 0.92 3.82 11.00
C PRO A 418 0.01 4.13 9.81
N GLY A 419 0.10 3.31 8.76
CA GLY A 419 -0.75 3.37 7.57
C GLY A 419 -2.13 2.75 7.77
N ASN A 420 -2.98 2.82 6.75
CA ASN A 420 -4.21 2.03 6.72
C ASN A 420 -3.84 0.54 6.48
N SER A 421 -4.75 -0.38 6.79
CA SER A 421 -4.59 -1.79 6.44
C SER A 421 -5.55 -2.22 5.32
N GLU A 422 -6.08 -1.28 4.53
CA GLU A 422 -6.87 -1.63 3.34
C GLU A 422 -5.97 -2.25 2.27
N TYR A 423 -4.72 -1.83 2.17
CA TYR A 423 -3.81 -2.33 1.15
C TYR A 423 -2.36 -2.37 1.63
N GLY A 424 -1.46 -2.79 0.74
CA GLY A 424 -0.03 -2.83 0.99
C GLY A 424 0.53 -4.24 0.91
N GLY A 425 1.85 -4.35 1.05
CA GLY A 425 2.55 -5.62 0.81
C GLY A 425 2.16 -6.77 1.72
N TRP A 426 1.51 -6.51 2.85
CA TRP A 426 1.01 -7.54 3.75
C TRP A 426 -0.25 -8.23 3.19
N LEU A 427 -1.08 -7.50 2.45
CA LEU A 427 -2.33 -8.03 1.90
C LEU A 427 -2.12 -8.80 0.59
N ASP A 428 -0.96 -8.65 -0.05
CA ASP A 428 -0.64 -9.31 -1.32
C ASP A 428 -0.82 -10.84 -1.27
N TYR A 429 -0.58 -11.48 -0.12
CA TYR A 429 -0.78 -12.93 0.07
C TYR A 429 -2.23 -13.35 0.32
N TYR A 430 -3.04 -12.47 0.89
CA TYR A 430 -4.47 -12.71 1.08
C TYR A 430 -5.26 -12.29 -0.17
N GLY A 431 -4.64 -11.56 -1.09
CA GLY A 431 -5.22 -11.13 -2.35
C GLY A 431 -6.31 -10.06 -2.18
N TYR A 432 -6.71 -9.46 -3.30
CA TYR A 432 -7.69 -8.37 -3.35
C TYR A 432 -9.06 -8.79 -3.92
N LYS A 433 -9.21 -10.08 -4.28
CA LYS A 433 -10.43 -10.65 -4.89
C LYS A 433 -11.27 -11.47 -3.90
N THR A 434 -10.62 -12.16 -2.97
CA THR A 434 -11.23 -13.05 -1.98
C THR A 434 -10.67 -12.76 -0.59
N THR A 435 -10.54 -11.47 -0.29
CA THR A 435 -9.76 -10.96 0.83
C THR A 435 -10.34 -11.40 2.17
N PHE A 436 -11.66 -11.27 2.35
CA PHE A 436 -12.33 -11.65 3.59
C PHE A 436 -12.15 -13.13 3.88
N LYS A 437 -12.36 -13.99 2.88
CA LYS A 437 -12.20 -15.44 3.05
C LYS A 437 -10.77 -15.80 3.42
N ASN A 438 -9.78 -15.26 2.73
CA ASN A 438 -8.37 -15.60 3.00
C ASN A 438 -7.90 -15.12 4.38
N LEU A 439 -8.40 -13.97 4.86
CA LEU A 439 -8.16 -13.52 6.23
C LEU A 439 -8.84 -14.43 7.26
N TYR A 440 -10.05 -14.94 6.96
CA TYR A 440 -10.72 -15.91 7.82
C TYR A 440 -9.96 -17.24 7.93
N GLU A 441 -9.45 -17.76 6.80
CA GLU A 441 -8.58 -18.95 6.81
C GLU A 441 -7.31 -18.73 7.63
N GLU A 442 -6.72 -17.54 7.55
CA GLU A 442 -5.55 -17.18 8.36
C GLU A 442 -5.88 -17.17 9.86
N LEU A 443 -7.04 -16.64 10.26
CA LEU A 443 -7.48 -16.68 11.66
C LEU A 443 -7.64 -18.12 12.16
N LYS A 444 -8.15 -19.04 11.32
CA LYS A 444 -8.20 -20.46 11.65
C LYS A 444 -6.80 -21.06 11.81
N ALA A 445 -5.86 -20.70 10.93
CA ALA A 445 -4.47 -21.14 11.04
C ALA A 445 -3.80 -20.64 12.32
N ILE A 446 -4.03 -19.37 12.71
CA ILE A 446 -3.55 -18.79 13.97
C ILE A 446 -4.11 -19.57 15.18
N LEU A 447 -5.41 -19.86 15.20
CA LEU A 447 -6.02 -20.61 16.30
C LEU A 447 -5.54 -22.07 16.37
N ALA A 448 -5.16 -22.66 15.24
CA ALA A 448 -4.63 -24.02 15.16
C ALA A 448 -3.13 -24.12 15.46
N ASP A 449 -2.39 -23.00 15.48
CA ASP A 449 -0.95 -22.99 15.74
C ASP A 449 -0.68 -23.20 17.25
N PRO A 450 -0.03 -24.32 17.63
CA PRO A 450 0.21 -24.66 19.04
C PRO A 450 1.00 -23.60 19.81
N LYS A 451 1.74 -22.71 19.13
CA LYS A 451 2.49 -21.65 19.82
C LYS A 451 1.57 -20.67 20.55
N TYR A 452 0.37 -20.42 20.04
CA TYR A 452 -0.60 -19.53 20.70
C TYR A 452 -1.37 -20.23 21.82
N GLU A 453 -1.54 -21.55 21.75
CA GLU A 453 -2.12 -22.35 22.83
C GLU A 453 -1.14 -22.52 24.00
N LYS A 454 0.12 -22.83 23.70
CA LYS A 454 1.18 -23.01 24.70
C LYS A 454 1.61 -21.70 25.36
N GLY A 455 1.48 -20.59 24.65
CA GLY A 455 2.06 -19.31 25.06
C GLY A 455 3.58 -19.28 24.89
N PRO A 456 4.24 -18.18 25.30
CA PRO A 456 5.69 -18.03 25.17
C PRO A 456 6.44 -19.02 26.08
N GLU A 457 7.33 -19.84 25.50
CA GLU A 457 8.30 -20.63 26.25
C GLU A 457 9.49 -19.72 26.63
N ARG A 458 9.87 -19.72 27.91
CA ARG A 458 10.99 -18.91 28.45
C ARG A 458 12.34 -19.56 28.24
#